data_AF-A0A0F3MIB9-F1
#
_entry.id   AF-A0A0F3MIB9-F1
#
_cell.length_a   1.000
_cell.length_b   1.000
_cell.length_c   1.000
_cell.angle_alpha   90.00
_cell.angle_beta   90.00
_cell.angle_gamma   90.00
#
_symmetry.space_group_name_H-M   'P 1'
#
loop_
_entity.id
_entity.type
_entity.pdbx_description
1 polymer ?
#
loop_
_entity_poly.entity_id
_entity_poly.type
_entity_poly.pdbx_seq_one_letter_code
_entity_poly.pdbx_strand_id
1 'polypeptide(L)'
;MWFEYFTEPIFRYVGRIFKNPMAWVPYIFIKKWTLAIYTTSIIVVYLIFTNKVVQEKLVVFSNIMNYELGEAKAIAQHCTSHLANGQWSQLWQCLGDHPKYEPTEHDQQLEKGNQQEIKNDQQQVQKLKERKNYRNTTHVELVITSQELHQKAQILKQEWPKLEKEYGQYYAHESNTSILSTNSKELQKRKQHWQKIRERLLQQQSLLDQEIMACIRRINNVKSYISSNPDINTDAEFIKRLAEQDKVLKADLKNGLSCECDELTRQEQELLDQERNNAEKNIDNANKNERIQHIFKNNKLDSNEQKEMESQLSRLLLQQTELEQENAMLRERRKELSKQKAELKTRIEQFNEIS
;
A
#
# COMPACT_ATOMS: atom_id res chain seq x y z
N MET A 1 25.86 45.26 -7.72
CA MET A 1 26.76 46.35 -8.19
C MET A 1 27.98 46.57 -7.30
N TRP A 2 27.91 46.52 -5.96
CA TRP A 2 29.10 46.74 -5.10
C TRP A 2 30.13 45.59 -5.08
N PHE A 3 29.74 44.38 -5.50
CA PHE A 3 30.60 43.20 -5.46
C PHE A 3 31.63 43.15 -6.61
N GLU A 4 31.35 43.79 -7.75
CA GLU A 4 32.25 43.81 -8.92
C GLU A 4 33.42 44.78 -8.71
N TYR A 5 33.19 45.91 -8.04
CA TYR A 5 34.23 46.92 -7.78
C TYR A 5 35.34 46.45 -6.83
N PHE A 6 35.03 45.52 -5.92
CA PHE A 6 36.02 44.98 -4.97
C PHE A 6 36.81 43.80 -5.52
N THR A 7 36.26 43.08 -6.50
CA THR A 7 36.85 41.83 -6.99
C THR A 7 37.84 42.05 -8.14
N GLU A 8 37.64 43.09 -8.96
CA GLU A 8 38.52 43.41 -10.09
C GLU A 8 40.01 43.63 -9.76
N PRO A 9 40.40 44.42 -8.73
CA PRO A 9 41.81 44.64 -8.41
C PRO A 9 42.48 43.38 -7.85
N ILE A 10 41.72 42.52 -7.15
CA ILE A 10 42.21 41.27 -6.56
C ILE A 10 42.50 40.25 -7.67
N PHE A 11 41.58 40.05 -8.62
CA PHE A 11 41.77 39.10 -9.72
C PHE A 11 42.91 39.48 -10.66
N ARG A 12 43.15 40.78 -10.90
CA ARG A 12 44.29 41.27 -11.70
C ARG A 12 45.65 40.97 -11.05
N TYR A 13 45.75 41.04 -9.72
CA TYR A 13 46.98 40.73 -8.98
C TYR A 13 47.22 39.22 -8.89
N VAL A 14 46.17 38.45 -8.63
CA VAL A 14 46.18 36.97 -8.60
C VAL A 14 46.75 36.42 -9.91
N GLY A 15 46.29 36.89 -11.08
CA GLY A 15 46.77 36.43 -12.39
C GLY A 15 48.26 36.65 -12.69
N ARG A 16 48.93 37.63 -12.05
CA ARG A 16 50.38 37.84 -12.18
C ARG A 16 51.18 36.97 -11.21
N ILE A 17 50.64 36.69 -10.03
CA ILE A 17 51.27 35.85 -9.00
C ILE A 17 51.33 34.38 -9.45
N PHE A 18 50.32 33.88 -10.17
CA PHE A 18 50.29 32.49 -10.64
C PHE A 18 51.28 32.14 -11.76
N LYS A 19 51.95 33.13 -12.38
CA LYS A 19 52.97 32.89 -13.41
C LYS A 19 54.37 32.66 -12.83
N ASN A 20 54.58 32.93 -11.54
CA ASN A 20 55.89 32.79 -10.90
C ASN A 20 55.88 31.55 -9.97
N PRO A 21 56.68 30.50 -10.26
CA PRO A 21 56.63 29.24 -9.51
C PRO A 21 57.02 29.40 -8.03
N MET A 22 57.76 30.45 -7.67
CA MET A 22 58.06 30.76 -6.26
C MET A 22 56.84 31.23 -5.45
N ALA A 23 55.83 31.84 -6.10
CA ALA A 23 54.67 32.37 -5.40
C ALA A 23 53.56 31.32 -5.18
N TRP A 24 53.64 30.17 -5.84
CA TRP A 24 52.75 29.04 -5.63
C TRP A 24 52.92 28.40 -4.25
N VAL A 25 54.14 28.37 -3.73
CA VAL A 25 54.45 27.77 -2.43
C VAL A 25 53.66 28.46 -1.30
N PRO A 26 53.79 29.79 -1.06
CA PRO A 26 53.01 30.46 -0.02
C PRO A 26 51.50 30.41 -0.30
N TYR A 27 51.06 30.42 -1.56
CA TYR A 27 49.64 30.31 -1.90
C TYR A 27 49.03 28.96 -1.49
N ILE A 28 49.73 27.85 -1.72
CA ILE A 28 49.27 26.51 -1.31
C ILE A 28 49.21 26.42 0.22
N PHE A 29 50.20 27.00 0.93
CA PHE A 29 50.18 27.07 2.39
C PHE A 29 49.01 27.89 2.91
N ILE A 30 48.76 29.10 2.37
CA ILE A 30 47.64 29.96 2.76
C ILE A 30 46.30 29.29 2.44
N LYS A 31 46.16 28.63 1.29
CA LYS A 31 44.93 27.93 0.88
C LYS A 31 44.64 26.73 1.78
N LYS A 32 45.65 25.94 2.15
CA LYS A 32 45.48 24.83 3.11
C LYS A 32 45.11 25.33 4.50
N TRP A 33 45.75 26.41 4.97
CA TRP A 33 45.44 27.01 6.26
C TRP A 33 44.04 27.61 6.32
N THR A 34 43.64 28.37 5.31
CA THR A 34 42.28 28.92 5.24
C THR A 34 41.23 27.82 5.17
N LEU A 35 41.44 26.77 4.38
CA LEU A 35 40.54 25.61 4.36
C LEU A 35 40.43 24.94 5.73
N ALA A 36 41.55 24.75 6.44
CA ALA A 36 41.57 24.16 7.78
C ALA A 36 40.86 25.04 8.83
N ILE A 37 41.00 26.37 8.74
CA ILE A 37 40.29 27.31 9.60
C ILE A 37 38.79 27.27 9.32
N TYR A 38 38.37 27.23 8.04
CA TYR A 38 36.96 27.15 7.69
C TYR A 38 36.34 25.81 8.11
N THR A 39 37.01 24.67 7.90
CA THR A 39 36.49 23.38 8.34
C THR A 39 36.41 23.28 9.86
N THR A 40 37.43 23.76 10.59
CA THR A 40 37.35 23.79 12.07
C THR A 40 36.25 24.73 12.56
N SER A 41 36.05 25.89 11.93
CA SER A 41 34.95 26.80 12.26
C SER A 41 33.57 26.18 12.02
N ILE A 42 33.38 25.49 10.89
CA ILE A 42 32.11 24.78 10.59
C ILE A 42 31.86 23.66 11.60
N ILE A 43 32.88 22.89 11.98
CA ILE A 43 32.77 21.83 12.98
C ILE A 43 32.41 22.41 14.35
N VAL A 44 33.03 23.52 14.75
CA VAL A 44 32.72 24.22 16.01
C VAL A 44 31.29 24.75 16.00
N VAL A 45 30.85 25.40 14.92
CA VAL A 45 29.47 25.87 14.76
C VAL A 45 28.48 24.70 14.83
N TYR A 46 28.77 23.60 14.14
CA TYR A 46 27.95 22.39 14.18
C TYR A 46 27.85 21.78 15.59
N LEU A 47 28.96 21.73 16.32
CA LEU A 47 29.00 21.25 17.71
C LEU A 47 28.24 22.18 18.67
N ILE A 48 28.31 23.49 18.46
CA ILE A 48 27.55 24.49 19.21
C ILE A 48 26.04 24.29 19.00
N PHE A 49 25.59 24.08 17.75
CA PHE A 49 24.18 23.91 17.45
C PHE A 49 23.60 22.55 17.85
N THR A 50 24.42 21.50 17.92
CA THR A 50 23.96 20.14 18.29
C THR A 50 23.99 19.88 19.82
N ASN A 51 24.73 20.67 20.60
CA ASN A 51 24.85 20.48 22.04
C ASN A 51 23.80 21.29 22.82
N LYS A 52 22.88 20.60 23.51
CA LYS A 52 21.81 21.22 24.31
C LYS A 52 22.33 22.17 25.40
N VAL A 53 23.47 21.88 26.00
CA VAL A 53 24.07 22.72 27.07
C VAL A 53 24.52 24.08 26.53
N VAL A 54 24.99 24.11 25.27
CA VAL A 54 25.43 25.36 24.63
C VAL A 54 24.23 26.21 24.19
N GLN A 55 23.15 25.58 23.75
CA GLN A 55 21.89 26.28 23.45
C GLN A 55 21.33 26.99 24.70
N GLU A 56 21.35 26.34 25.87
CA GLU A 56 20.94 26.97 27.14
C GLU A 56 21.83 28.17 27.51
N LYS A 57 23.16 28.05 27.34
CA LYS A 57 24.07 29.18 27.58
C LYS A 57 23.92 30.32 26.57
N LEU A 58 23.57 30.01 25.32
CA LEU A 58 23.23 31.01 24.30
C LEU A 58 21.96 31.80 24.67
N VAL A 59 20.97 31.15 25.29
CA VAL A 59 19.79 31.84 25.82
C VAL A 59 20.18 32.80 26.94
N VAL A 60 21.04 32.38 27.87
CA VAL A 60 21.56 33.27 28.93
C VAL A 60 22.35 34.43 28.34
N PHE A 61 23.22 34.18 27.35
CA PHE A 61 23.97 35.22 26.66
C PHE A 61 23.06 36.20 25.90
N SER A 62 22.01 35.69 25.26
CA SER A 62 20.99 36.51 24.60
C SER A 62 20.26 37.41 25.61
N ASN A 63 19.92 36.89 26.80
CA ASN A 63 19.29 37.68 27.85
C ASN A 63 20.21 38.77 28.39
N ILE A 64 21.51 38.49 28.56
CA ILE A 64 22.52 39.48 28.95
C ILE A 64 22.68 40.54 27.84
N MET A 65 22.82 40.12 26.59
CA MET A 65 22.89 41.05 25.45
C MET A 65 21.65 41.93 25.34
N ASN A 66 20.45 41.38 25.53
CA ASN A 66 19.21 42.15 25.49
C ASN A 66 19.10 43.12 26.67
N TYR A 67 19.63 42.75 27.84
CA TYR A 67 19.75 43.64 29.00
C TYR A 67 20.69 44.82 28.70
N GLU A 68 21.90 44.54 28.23
CA GLU A 68 22.91 45.54 27.87
C GLU A 68 22.48 46.42 26.70
N LEU A 69 21.83 45.85 25.69
CA LEU A 69 21.21 46.60 24.59
C LEU A 69 20.07 47.48 25.08
N GLY A 70 19.33 47.04 26.11
CA GLY A 70 18.30 47.82 26.77
C GLY A 70 18.87 49.03 27.51
N GLU A 71 19.96 48.84 28.26
CA GLU A 71 20.69 49.93 28.92
C GLU A 71 21.29 50.90 27.90
N ALA A 72 21.93 50.40 26.84
CA ALA A 72 22.47 51.23 25.77
C ALA A 72 21.40 52.05 25.04
N LYS A 73 20.21 51.47 24.80
CA LYS A 73 19.06 52.19 24.24
C LYS A 73 18.50 53.23 25.21
N ALA A 74 18.45 52.93 26.50
CA ALA A 74 18.01 53.88 27.53
C ALA A 74 18.96 55.09 27.62
N ILE A 75 20.27 54.84 27.63
CA ILE A 75 21.30 55.88 27.58
C ILE A 75 21.17 56.71 26.30
N ALA A 76 20.96 56.04 25.15
CA ALA A 76 20.78 56.73 23.87
C ALA A 76 19.52 57.61 23.84
N GLN A 77 18.42 57.18 24.46
CA GLN A 77 17.17 57.93 24.49
C GLN A 77 17.21 59.13 25.44
N HIS A 78 17.82 58.97 26.62
CA HIS A 78 17.72 59.97 27.69
C HIS A 78 18.98 60.82 27.87
N CYS A 79 20.18 60.26 27.68
CA CYS A 79 21.43 60.96 27.98
C CYS A 79 22.03 61.71 26.78
N THR A 80 21.64 61.37 25.54
CA THR A 80 22.16 62.03 24.32
C THR A 80 21.77 63.50 24.22
N SER A 81 20.64 63.91 24.82
CA SER A 81 20.20 65.31 24.87
C SER A 81 21.21 66.21 25.63
N HIS A 82 21.84 65.69 26.69
CA HIS A 82 22.86 66.41 27.46
C HIS A 82 24.18 66.56 26.69
N LEU A 83 24.50 65.60 25.80
CA LEU A 83 25.64 65.68 24.89
C LEU A 83 25.44 66.81 23.86
N ALA A 84 24.24 66.88 23.26
CA ALA A 84 23.91 67.91 22.27
C ALA A 84 23.91 69.34 22.84
N ASN A 85 23.58 69.48 24.12
CA ASN A 85 23.54 70.76 24.83
C ASN A 85 24.86 71.16 25.50
N GLY A 86 25.94 70.36 25.36
CA GLY A 86 27.27 70.64 25.92
C GLY A 86 27.38 70.51 27.45
N GLN A 87 26.42 69.86 28.10
CA GLN A 87 26.31 69.76 29.56
C GLN A 87 27.05 68.51 30.09
N TRP A 88 28.39 68.53 30.02
CA TRP A 88 29.24 67.38 30.37
C TRP A 88 29.01 66.82 31.78
N SER A 89 28.82 67.68 32.79
CA SER A 89 28.59 67.22 34.16
C SER A 89 27.27 66.44 34.32
N GLN A 90 26.23 66.84 33.59
CA GLN A 90 24.90 66.19 33.65
C GLN A 90 24.88 64.92 32.80
N LEU A 91 25.65 64.88 31.71
CA LEU A 91 25.87 63.68 30.91
C LEU A 91 26.51 62.56 31.75
N TRP A 92 27.57 62.87 32.51
CA TRP A 92 28.24 61.88 33.35
C TRP A 92 27.36 61.37 34.50
N GLN A 93 26.47 62.22 35.04
CA GLN A 93 25.48 61.79 36.02
C GLN A 93 24.41 60.88 35.39
N CYS A 94 23.92 61.22 34.20
CA CYS A 94 22.94 60.42 33.46
C CYS A 94 23.51 59.06 33.04
N LEU A 95 24.79 58.98 32.66
CA LEU A 95 25.46 57.72 32.33
C LEU A 95 25.63 56.78 33.53
N GLY A 96 25.73 57.32 34.74
CA GLY A 96 25.86 56.53 35.97
C GLY A 96 24.53 56.03 36.54
N ASP A 97 23.43 56.75 36.30
CA ASP A 97 22.07 56.39 36.75
C ASP A 97 21.05 56.84 35.70
N HIS A 98 20.91 56.03 34.64
CA HIS A 98 20.00 56.33 33.54
C HIS A 98 18.58 55.82 33.84
N PRO A 99 17.53 56.57 33.48
CA PRO A 99 16.15 56.06 33.56
C PRO A 99 15.96 54.83 32.66
N LYS A 100 14.91 54.04 32.93
CA LYS A 100 14.61 52.85 32.15
C LYS A 100 14.15 53.22 30.75
N TYR A 101 14.51 52.39 29.76
CA TYR A 101 14.05 52.54 28.38
C TYR A 101 12.52 52.53 28.29
N GLU A 102 11.96 53.51 27.60
CA GLU A 102 10.54 53.52 27.25
C GLU A 102 10.36 53.17 25.77
N PRO A 103 9.77 51.99 25.45
CA PRO A 103 9.64 51.55 24.07
C PRO A 103 8.73 52.49 23.29
N THR A 104 9.26 53.00 22.17
CA THR A 104 8.51 53.86 21.27
C THR A 104 7.42 53.08 20.53
N GLU A 105 6.43 53.78 19.97
CA GLU A 105 5.36 53.14 19.18
C GLU A 105 5.92 52.28 18.03
N HIS A 106 7.05 52.71 17.45
CA HIS A 106 7.73 51.96 16.39
C HIS A 106 8.36 50.65 16.90
N ASP A 107 8.96 50.65 18.10
CA ASP A 107 9.50 49.42 18.71
C ASP A 107 8.41 48.42 19.03
N GLN A 108 7.26 48.89 19.52
CA GLN A 108 6.12 48.03 19.82
C GLN A 108 5.51 47.40 18.55
N GLN A 109 5.52 48.13 17.43
CA GLN A 109 5.10 47.58 16.13
C GLN A 109 6.10 46.53 15.62
N LEU A 110 7.40 46.78 15.79
CA LEU A 110 8.46 45.85 15.38
C LEU A 110 8.46 44.57 16.22
N GLU A 111 8.22 44.69 17.52
CA GLU A 111 8.09 43.54 18.43
C GLU A 111 6.85 42.69 18.11
N LYS A 112 5.71 43.33 17.83
CA LYS A 112 4.50 42.63 17.36
C LYS A 112 4.75 41.93 16.02
N GLY A 113 5.47 42.57 15.10
CA GLY A 113 5.87 41.97 13.81
C GLY A 113 6.72 40.71 13.99
N ASN A 114 7.78 40.81 14.80
CA ASN A 114 8.66 39.68 15.10
C ASN A 114 7.93 38.53 15.81
N GLN A 115 7.06 38.83 16.78
CA GLN A 115 6.28 37.80 17.47
C GLN A 115 5.30 37.09 16.53
N GLN A 116 4.72 37.81 15.56
CA GLN A 116 3.84 37.22 14.57
C GLN A 116 4.60 36.29 13.61
N GLU A 117 5.80 36.70 13.18
CA GLU A 117 6.68 35.91 12.31
C GLU A 117 7.14 34.62 13.01
N ILE A 118 7.58 34.73 14.28
CA ILE A 118 7.94 33.57 15.11
C ILE A 118 6.78 32.58 15.25
N LYS A 119 5.55 33.08 15.47
CA LYS A 119 4.35 32.22 15.55
C LYS A 119 4.03 31.53 14.22
N ASN A 120 4.18 32.24 13.11
CA ASN A 120 3.96 31.68 11.77
C ASN A 120 4.97 30.57 11.47
N ASP A 121 6.24 30.77 11.82
CA ASP A 121 7.30 29.78 11.65
C ASP A 121 7.07 28.55 12.52
N GLN A 122 6.68 28.74 13.79
CA GLN A 122 6.32 27.64 14.69
C GLN A 122 5.15 26.82 14.15
N GLN A 123 4.10 27.48 13.63
CA GLN A 123 2.96 26.80 13.02
C GLN A 123 3.34 26.05 11.74
N GLN A 124 4.22 26.61 10.90
CA GLN A 124 4.73 25.90 9.72
C GLN A 124 5.53 24.65 10.11
N VAL A 125 6.43 24.76 11.09
CA VAL A 125 7.22 23.62 11.58
C VAL A 125 6.30 22.51 12.14
N GLN A 126 5.24 22.88 12.84
CA GLN A 126 4.29 21.92 13.40
C GLN A 126 3.47 21.22 12.30
N LYS A 127 2.96 21.95 11.31
CA LYS A 127 2.28 21.38 10.12
C LYS A 127 3.20 20.44 9.34
N LEU A 128 4.50 20.76 9.23
CA LEU A 128 5.48 19.89 8.57
C LEU A 128 5.75 18.60 9.36
N LYS A 129 5.80 18.68 10.70
CA LYS A 129 5.94 17.49 11.56
C LYS A 129 4.73 16.57 11.46
N GLU A 130 3.51 17.11 11.51
CA GLU A 130 2.26 16.34 11.38
C GLU A 130 2.17 15.65 10.02
N ARG A 131 2.51 16.36 8.93
CA ARG A 131 2.58 15.77 7.57
C ARG A 131 3.60 14.64 7.46
N LYS A 132 4.76 14.75 8.13
CA LYS A 132 5.77 13.67 8.16
C LYS A 132 5.28 12.46 8.95
N ASN A 133 4.61 12.68 10.09
CA ASN A 133 4.11 11.59 10.92
C ASN A 133 2.99 10.80 10.22
N TYR A 134 2.01 11.50 9.63
CA TYR A 134 0.93 10.86 8.88
C TYR A 134 1.46 10.01 7.70
N ARG A 135 2.44 10.52 6.95
CA ARG A 135 3.09 9.77 5.86
C ARG A 135 3.75 8.49 6.35
N ASN A 136 4.51 8.56 7.44
CA ASN A 136 5.19 7.38 7.99
C ASN A 136 4.18 6.30 8.39
N THR A 137 3.05 6.69 8.99
CA THR A 137 1.98 5.74 9.36
C THR A 137 1.35 5.09 8.14
N THR A 138 0.95 5.87 7.12
CA THR A 138 0.33 5.31 5.90
C THR A 138 1.30 4.45 5.07
N HIS A 139 2.59 4.80 5.05
CA HIS A 139 3.63 4.01 4.37
C HIS A 139 3.86 2.65 5.05
N VAL A 140 3.90 2.63 6.39
CA VAL A 140 4.03 1.40 7.17
C VAL A 140 2.78 0.52 7.02
N GLU A 141 1.59 1.09 7.07
CA GLU A 141 0.32 0.37 6.87
C GLU A 141 0.25 -0.31 5.50
N LEU A 142 0.69 0.37 4.43
CA LEU A 142 0.65 -0.20 3.08
C LEU A 142 1.57 -1.41 2.94
N VAL A 143 2.77 -1.36 3.53
CA VAL A 143 3.74 -2.47 3.51
C VAL A 143 3.26 -3.64 4.36
N ILE A 144 2.65 -3.38 5.52
CA ILE A 144 2.06 -4.44 6.35
C ILE A 144 0.92 -5.10 5.60
N THR A 145 0.01 -4.31 5.03
CA THR A 145 -1.13 -4.81 4.25
C THR A 145 -0.66 -5.67 3.07
N SER A 146 0.35 -5.24 2.32
CA SER A 146 0.86 -6.02 1.19
C SER A 146 1.47 -7.35 1.64
N GLN A 147 2.17 -7.36 2.79
CA GLN A 147 2.76 -8.57 3.35
C GLN A 147 1.70 -9.55 3.87
N GLU A 148 0.64 -9.07 4.51
CA GLU A 148 -0.51 -9.89 4.93
C GLU A 148 -1.21 -10.53 3.73
N LEU A 149 -1.42 -9.77 2.66
CA LEU A 149 -2.03 -10.27 1.43
C LEU A 149 -1.16 -11.34 0.76
N HIS A 150 0.16 -11.12 0.71
CA HIS A 150 1.11 -12.11 0.23
C HIS A 150 1.04 -13.41 1.05
N GLN A 151 0.98 -13.32 2.38
CA GLN A 151 0.86 -14.49 3.25
C GLN A 151 -0.44 -15.26 3.00
N LYS A 152 -1.58 -14.55 2.90
CA LYS A 152 -2.86 -15.16 2.53
C LYS A 152 -2.78 -15.88 1.18
N ALA A 153 -2.11 -15.28 0.19
CA ALA A 153 -1.91 -15.90 -1.12
C ALA A 153 -1.06 -17.18 -1.04
N GLN A 154 0.01 -17.20 -0.23
CA GLN A 154 0.81 -18.40 -0.01
C GLN A 154 0.01 -19.51 0.68
N ILE A 155 -0.86 -19.17 1.64
CA ILE A 155 -1.74 -20.14 2.30
C ILE A 155 -2.69 -20.78 1.28
N LEU A 156 -3.41 -19.98 0.49
CA LEU A 156 -4.33 -20.51 -0.52
C LEU A 156 -3.61 -21.36 -1.56
N LYS A 157 -2.42 -20.93 -2.00
CA LYS A 157 -1.55 -21.70 -2.90
C LYS A 157 -1.20 -23.09 -2.37
N GLN A 158 -1.15 -23.27 -1.05
CA GLN A 158 -0.93 -24.58 -0.42
C GLN A 158 -2.21 -25.38 -0.20
N GLU A 159 -3.37 -24.73 -0.10
CA GLU A 159 -4.67 -25.39 0.08
C GLU A 159 -5.20 -26.00 -1.22
N TRP A 160 -4.99 -25.35 -2.36
CA TRP A 160 -5.42 -25.86 -3.67
C TRP A 160 -4.87 -27.27 -4.00
N PRO A 161 -3.57 -27.56 -3.88
CA PRO A 161 -3.04 -28.91 -4.14
C PRO A 161 -3.53 -29.96 -3.13
N LYS A 162 -3.82 -29.56 -1.90
CA LYS A 162 -4.39 -30.48 -0.89
C LYS A 162 -5.79 -30.92 -1.32
N LEU A 163 -6.62 -29.97 -1.72
CA LEU A 163 -7.95 -30.26 -2.28
C LEU A 163 -7.84 -31.18 -3.48
N GLU A 164 -6.95 -30.89 -4.43
CA GLU A 164 -6.80 -31.67 -5.65
C GLU A 164 -6.37 -33.13 -5.35
N LYS A 165 -5.45 -33.31 -4.39
CA LYS A 165 -5.03 -34.64 -3.95
C LYS A 165 -6.17 -35.42 -3.31
N GLU A 166 -6.93 -34.79 -2.42
CA GLU A 166 -8.05 -35.45 -1.75
C GLU A 166 -9.21 -35.74 -2.72
N TYR A 167 -9.43 -34.86 -3.70
CA TYR A 167 -10.39 -35.06 -4.79
C TYR A 167 -9.98 -36.23 -5.70
N GLY A 168 -8.71 -36.32 -6.08
CA GLY A 168 -8.19 -37.46 -6.84
C GLY A 168 -8.36 -38.79 -6.11
N GLN A 169 -8.19 -38.80 -4.78
CA GLN A 169 -8.45 -39.99 -3.95
C GLN A 169 -9.93 -40.38 -3.92
N TYR A 170 -10.85 -39.41 -3.93
CA TYR A 170 -12.28 -39.67 -4.02
C TYR A 170 -12.66 -40.39 -5.33
N TYR A 171 -12.20 -39.89 -6.48
CA TYR A 171 -12.50 -40.51 -7.79
C TYR A 171 -11.88 -41.90 -7.94
N ALA A 172 -10.66 -42.10 -7.43
CA ALA A 172 -10.02 -43.42 -7.41
C ALA A 172 -10.77 -44.43 -6.50
N HIS A 173 -11.39 -43.95 -5.43
CA HIS A 173 -12.25 -44.79 -4.59
C HIS A 173 -13.58 -45.11 -5.27
N GLU A 174 -14.19 -44.16 -5.97
CA GLU A 174 -15.44 -44.36 -6.72
C GLU A 174 -15.27 -45.40 -7.84
N SER A 175 -14.15 -45.37 -8.58
CA SER A 175 -13.85 -46.37 -9.61
C SER A 175 -13.68 -47.79 -9.04
N ASN A 176 -13.07 -47.92 -7.86
CA ASN A 176 -12.77 -49.21 -7.22
C ASN A 176 -13.95 -49.79 -6.41
N THR A 177 -14.91 -48.97 -5.97
CA THR A 177 -16.06 -49.39 -5.15
C THR A 177 -17.32 -49.73 -5.93
N SER A 178 -17.26 -49.72 -7.26
CA SER A 178 -18.31 -50.25 -8.16
C SER A 178 -18.73 -51.70 -7.85
N ILE A 179 -18.01 -52.41 -6.97
CA ILE A 179 -18.24 -53.81 -6.59
C ILE A 179 -18.98 -53.98 -5.24
N LEU A 180 -19.10 -52.95 -4.38
CA LEU A 180 -19.76 -53.10 -3.07
C LEU A 180 -20.72 -51.95 -2.76
N SER A 181 -22.01 -52.31 -2.62
CA SER A 181 -23.20 -51.49 -2.28
C SER A 181 -23.14 -50.67 -0.98
N THR A 182 -21.97 -50.47 -0.40
CA THR A 182 -21.76 -49.67 0.82
C THR A 182 -22.01 -48.18 0.55
N ASN A 183 -23.27 -47.80 0.79
CA ASN A 183 -23.80 -46.48 1.11
C ASN A 183 -23.60 -45.36 0.08
N SER A 184 -24.41 -45.39 -0.98
CA SER A 184 -24.74 -44.22 -1.83
C SER A 184 -24.93 -42.90 -1.04
N LYS A 185 -25.53 -42.96 0.16
CA LYS A 185 -25.67 -41.80 1.07
C LYS A 185 -24.34 -41.23 1.57
N GLU A 186 -23.33 -42.07 1.80
CA GLU A 186 -22.02 -41.64 2.26
C GLU A 186 -21.21 -41.01 1.12
N LEU A 187 -21.27 -41.59 -0.07
CA LEU A 187 -20.72 -41.00 -1.29
C LEU A 187 -21.34 -39.62 -1.58
N GLN A 188 -22.66 -39.50 -1.46
CA GLN A 188 -23.35 -38.22 -1.66
C GLN A 188 -22.95 -37.17 -0.60
N LYS A 189 -22.79 -37.56 0.66
CA LYS A 189 -22.27 -36.68 1.72
C LYS A 189 -20.84 -36.21 1.42
N ARG A 190 -19.96 -37.11 0.97
CA ARG A 190 -18.59 -36.75 0.58
C ARG A 190 -18.57 -35.80 -0.61
N LYS A 191 -19.37 -36.06 -1.65
CA LYS A 191 -19.53 -35.16 -2.80
C LYS A 191 -19.99 -33.76 -2.38
N GLN A 192 -20.99 -33.66 -1.51
CA GLN A 192 -21.46 -32.37 -0.96
C GLN A 192 -20.40 -31.67 -0.12
N HIS A 193 -19.63 -32.42 0.67
CA HIS A 193 -18.53 -31.86 1.46
C HIS A 193 -17.45 -31.24 0.56
N TRP A 194 -17.05 -31.93 -0.51
CA TRP A 194 -16.10 -31.42 -1.50
C TRP A 194 -16.60 -30.15 -2.19
N GLN A 195 -17.85 -30.15 -2.64
CA GLN A 195 -18.46 -28.98 -3.26
C GLN A 195 -18.41 -27.76 -2.34
N LYS A 196 -18.70 -27.93 -1.04
CA LYS A 196 -18.62 -26.84 -0.06
C LYS A 196 -17.20 -26.31 0.13
N ILE A 197 -16.20 -27.18 0.22
CA ILE A 197 -14.80 -26.75 0.35
C ILE A 197 -14.37 -25.98 -0.89
N ARG A 198 -14.72 -26.50 -2.08
CA ARG A 198 -14.42 -25.88 -3.37
C ARG A 198 -15.03 -24.48 -3.48
N GLU A 199 -16.31 -24.34 -3.16
CA GLU A 199 -17.01 -23.05 -3.15
C GLU A 199 -16.37 -22.06 -2.17
N ARG A 200 -15.99 -22.53 -0.97
CA ARG A 200 -15.29 -21.70 0.03
C ARG A 200 -13.95 -21.20 -0.50
N LEU A 201 -13.14 -22.07 -1.09
CA LEU A 201 -11.81 -21.71 -1.61
C LEU A 201 -11.92 -20.74 -2.79
N LEU A 202 -12.88 -20.93 -3.70
CA LEU A 202 -13.16 -19.98 -4.78
C LEU A 202 -13.57 -18.60 -4.24
N GLN A 203 -14.45 -18.56 -3.23
CA GLN A 203 -14.83 -17.30 -2.59
C GLN A 203 -13.65 -16.61 -1.92
N GLN A 204 -12.82 -17.35 -1.20
CA GLN A 204 -11.62 -16.83 -0.56
C GLN A 204 -10.61 -16.31 -1.58
N GLN A 205 -10.41 -17.04 -2.68
CA GLN A 205 -9.54 -16.62 -3.78
C GLN A 205 -10.04 -15.33 -4.43
N SER A 206 -11.34 -15.28 -4.75
CA SER A 206 -11.96 -14.11 -5.38
C SER A 206 -11.86 -12.86 -4.52
N LEU A 207 -12.11 -12.98 -3.21
CA LEU A 207 -11.95 -11.89 -2.26
C LEU A 207 -10.48 -11.45 -2.16
N LEU A 208 -9.55 -12.39 -2.05
CA LEU A 208 -8.13 -12.07 -1.98
C LEU A 208 -7.65 -11.35 -3.23
N ASP A 209 -8.06 -11.79 -4.42
CA ASP A 209 -7.70 -11.15 -5.69
C ASP A 209 -8.19 -9.70 -5.75
N GLN A 210 -9.39 -9.42 -5.24
CA GLN A 210 -9.93 -8.06 -5.11
C GLN A 210 -9.12 -7.20 -4.12
N GLU A 211 -8.77 -7.74 -2.96
CA GLU A 211 -7.92 -7.07 -1.97
C GLU A 211 -6.53 -6.76 -2.55
N ILE A 212 -5.93 -7.71 -3.27
CA ILE A 212 -4.64 -7.52 -3.94
C ILE A 212 -4.73 -6.44 -5.03
N MET A 213 -5.74 -6.48 -5.89
CA MET A 213 -5.96 -5.42 -6.90
C MET A 213 -6.09 -4.03 -6.27
N ALA A 214 -6.86 -3.91 -5.19
CA ALA A 214 -7.00 -2.65 -4.48
C ALA A 214 -5.66 -2.16 -3.90
N CYS A 215 -4.85 -3.09 -3.37
CA CYS A 215 -3.52 -2.78 -2.86
C CYS A 215 -2.56 -2.32 -3.96
N ILE A 216 -2.54 -3.00 -5.12
CA ILE A 216 -1.74 -2.61 -6.29
C ILE A 216 -2.14 -1.20 -6.76
N ARG A 217 -3.44 -0.87 -6.83
CA ARG A 217 -3.89 0.49 -7.17
C ARG A 217 -3.36 1.53 -6.19
N ARG A 218 -3.41 1.25 -4.89
CA ARG A 218 -2.85 2.14 -3.85
C ARG A 218 -1.34 2.32 -4.03
N ILE A 219 -0.61 1.25 -4.30
CA ILE A 219 0.83 1.29 -4.59
C ILE A 219 1.11 2.17 -5.82
N ASN A 220 0.37 2.00 -6.91
CA ASN A 220 0.54 2.80 -8.12
C ASN A 220 0.26 4.30 -7.87
N ASN A 221 -0.76 4.62 -7.08
CA ASN A 221 -1.05 6.01 -6.68
C ASN A 221 0.10 6.62 -5.87
N VAL A 222 0.67 5.86 -4.92
CA VAL A 222 1.83 6.31 -4.14
C VAL A 222 3.05 6.50 -5.04
N LYS A 223 3.33 5.56 -5.95
CA LYS A 223 4.42 5.69 -6.93
C LYS A 223 4.26 6.93 -7.79
N SER A 224 3.08 7.15 -8.36
CA SER A 224 2.76 8.32 -9.19
C SER A 224 2.92 9.63 -8.42
N TYR A 225 2.47 9.67 -7.16
CA TYR A 225 2.65 10.83 -6.28
C TYR A 225 4.12 11.13 -5.99
N ILE A 226 4.93 10.12 -5.69
CA ILE A 226 6.38 10.27 -5.47
C ILE A 226 7.06 10.80 -6.74
N SER A 227 6.75 10.22 -7.91
CA SER A 227 7.31 10.67 -9.19
C SER A 227 6.92 12.10 -9.55
N SER A 228 5.72 12.55 -9.16
CA SER A 228 5.23 13.90 -9.42
C SER A 228 5.80 14.95 -8.45
N ASN A 229 6.45 14.53 -7.36
CA ASN A 229 6.96 15.40 -6.31
C ASN A 229 8.41 15.03 -5.93
N PRO A 230 9.39 15.28 -6.82
CA PRO A 230 10.78 14.84 -6.64
C PRO A 230 11.48 15.49 -5.43
N ASP A 231 11.00 16.64 -4.97
CA ASP A 231 11.54 17.35 -3.79
C ASP A 231 11.17 16.66 -2.46
N ILE A 232 10.29 15.66 -2.50
CA ILE A 232 9.99 14.84 -1.32
C ILE A 232 11.17 13.91 -1.07
N ASN A 233 11.91 14.21 0.01
CA ASN A 233 12.91 13.31 0.59
C ASN A 233 12.22 12.03 1.09
N THR A 234 11.93 11.14 0.15
CA THR A 234 11.31 9.83 0.37
C THR A 234 12.45 8.84 0.50
N ASP A 235 12.41 8.03 1.55
CA ASP A 235 13.43 7.03 1.80
C ASP A 235 13.60 6.09 0.58
N ALA A 236 14.82 6.01 0.04
CA ALA A 236 15.13 5.15 -1.08
C ALA A 236 14.86 3.67 -0.75
N GLU A 237 15.00 3.28 0.52
CA GLU A 237 14.66 1.94 0.98
C GLU A 237 13.16 1.69 0.90
N PHE A 238 12.34 2.68 1.24
CA PHE A 238 10.89 2.60 1.11
C PHE A 238 10.45 2.43 -0.35
N ILE A 239 11.01 3.23 -1.27
CA ILE A 239 10.71 3.11 -2.72
C ILE A 239 11.06 1.71 -3.23
N LYS A 240 12.22 1.18 -2.83
CA LYS A 240 12.66 -0.17 -3.21
C LYS A 240 11.70 -1.24 -2.68
N ARG A 241 11.31 -1.16 -1.40
CA ARG A 241 10.33 -2.09 -0.79
C ARG A 241 8.98 -2.02 -1.51
N LEU A 242 8.50 -0.82 -1.85
CA LEU A 242 7.26 -0.61 -2.60
C LEU A 242 7.30 -1.27 -3.99
N ALA A 243 8.42 -1.14 -4.70
CA ALA A 243 8.58 -1.77 -6.01
C ALA A 243 8.63 -3.30 -5.92
N GLU A 244 9.28 -3.84 -4.88
CA GLU A 244 9.33 -5.27 -4.61
C GLU A 244 7.96 -5.84 -4.24
N GLN A 245 7.22 -5.17 -3.35
CA GLN A 245 5.86 -5.56 -2.96
C GLN A 245 4.90 -5.53 -4.16
N ASP A 246 4.97 -4.51 -5.02
CA ASP A 246 4.18 -4.45 -6.25
C ASP A 246 4.41 -5.67 -7.15
N LYS A 247 5.68 -6.05 -7.35
CA LYS A 247 6.05 -7.20 -8.16
C LYS A 247 5.53 -8.51 -7.56
N VAL A 248 5.65 -8.68 -6.26
CA VAL A 248 5.17 -9.87 -5.53
C VAL A 248 3.66 -9.97 -5.63
N LEU A 249 2.92 -8.89 -5.32
CA LEU A 249 1.47 -8.87 -5.39
C LEU A 249 0.94 -9.11 -6.81
N LYS A 250 1.57 -8.53 -7.84
CA LYS A 250 1.21 -8.82 -9.24
C LYS A 250 1.41 -10.29 -9.60
N ALA A 251 2.47 -10.92 -9.09
CA ALA A 251 2.71 -12.35 -9.31
C ALA A 251 1.69 -13.23 -8.58
N ASP A 252 1.36 -12.90 -7.33
CA ASP A 252 0.34 -13.62 -6.56
C ASP A 252 -1.03 -13.51 -7.20
N LEU A 253 -1.43 -12.29 -7.62
CA LEU A 253 -2.69 -12.06 -8.31
C LEU A 253 -2.78 -12.83 -9.62
N LYS A 254 -1.71 -12.82 -10.43
CA LYS A 254 -1.66 -13.60 -11.67
C LYS A 254 -1.87 -15.09 -11.41
N ASN A 255 -1.22 -15.62 -10.37
CA ASN A 255 -1.37 -17.03 -9.99
C ASN A 255 -2.80 -17.31 -9.50
N GLY A 256 -3.36 -16.43 -8.66
CA GLY A 256 -4.72 -16.54 -8.13
C GLY A 256 -5.78 -16.58 -9.22
N LEU A 257 -5.73 -15.62 -10.16
CA LEU A 257 -6.63 -15.55 -11.31
C LEU A 257 -6.49 -16.79 -12.22
N SER A 258 -5.27 -17.32 -12.39
CA SER A 258 -5.04 -18.56 -13.15
C SER A 258 -5.69 -19.76 -12.46
N CYS A 259 -5.48 -19.92 -11.14
CA CYS A 259 -6.09 -21.01 -10.38
C CYS A 259 -7.62 -20.95 -10.42
N GLU A 260 -8.21 -19.76 -10.29
CA GLU A 260 -9.66 -19.59 -10.40
C GLU A 260 -10.16 -19.93 -11.82
N CYS A 261 -9.43 -19.52 -12.86
CA CYS A 261 -9.77 -19.83 -14.24
C CYS A 261 -9.74 -21.33 -14.53
N ASP A 262 -8.68 -22.02 -14.10
CA ASP A 262 -8.51 -23.47 -14.27
C ASP A 262 -9.63 -24.22 -13.55
N GLU A 263 -9.99 -23.77 -12.34
CA GLU A 263 -11.02 -24.42 -11.55
C GLU A 263 -12.44 -24.21 -12.09
N LEU A 264 -12.77 -22.99 -12.55
CA LEU A 264 -14.05 -22.73 -13.21
C LEU A 264 -14.18 -23.49 -14.54
N THR A 265 -13.06 -23.68 -15.25
CA THR A 265 -13.01 -24.49 -16.47
C THR A 265 -13.25 -25.97 -16.14
N ARG A 266 -12.63 -26.47 -15.06
CA ARG A 266 -12.88 -27.84 -14.57
C ARG A 266 -14.35 -28.03 -14.17
N GLN A 267 -14.96 -27.09 -13.46
CA GLN A 267 -16.39 -27.14 -13.12
C GLN A 267 -17.29 -27.19 -14.35
N GLU A 268 -16.96 -26.42 -15.39
CA GLU A 268 -17.73 -26.42 -16.63
C GLU A 268 -17.68 -27.78 -17.31
N GLN A 269 -16.49 -28.37 -17.41
CA GLN A 269 -16.32 -29.69 -18.01
C GLN A 269 -17.08 -30.77 -17.23
N GLU A 270 -17.01 -30.75 -15.89
CA GLU A 270 -17.75 -31.68 -15.04
C GLU A 270 -19.27 -31.55 -15.19
N LEU A 271 -19.78 -30.32 -15.38
CA LEU A 271 -21.20 -30.08 -15.65
C LEU A 271 -21.60 -30.61 -17.02
N LEU A 272 -20.78 -30.39 -18.05
CA LEU A 272 -21.03 -30.91 -19.41
C LEU A 272 -21.05 -32.43 -19.44
N ASP A 273 -20.13 -33.08 -18.72
CA ASP A 273 -20.09 -34.53 -18.62
C ASP A 273 -21.32 -35.07 -17.87
N GLN A 274 -21.79 -34.38 -16.82
CA GLN A 274 -23.04 -34.72 -16.13
C GLN A 274 -24.28 -34.54 -17.02
N GLU A 275 -24.38 -33.44 -17.76
CA GLU A 275 -25.47 -33.19 -18.71
C GLU A 275 -25.53 -34.30 -19.77
N ARG A 276 -24.37 -34.71 -20.30
CA ARG A 276 -24.27 -35.81 -21.29
C ARG A 276 -24.72 -37.14 -20.70
N ASN A 277 -24.21 -37.51 -19.52
CA ASN A 277 -24.58 -38.75 -18.85
C ASN A 277 -26.08 -38.80 -18.54
N ASN A 278 -26.68 -37.68 -18.16
CA ASN A 278 -28.12 -37.60 -17.91
C ASN A 278 -28.95 -37.68 -19.20
N ALA A 279 -28.46 -37.11 -20.30
CA ALA A 279 -29.09 -37.27 -21.61
C ALA A 279 -29.09 -38.74 -22.07
N GLU A 280 -27.97 -39.45 -21.91
CA GLU A 280 -27.85 -40.88 -22.24
C GLU A 280 -28.82 -41.73 -21.38
N LYS A 281 -28.89 -41.48 -20.07
CA LYS A 281 -29.86 -42.15 -19.17
C LYS A 281 -31.31 -41.87 -19.56
N ASN A 282 -31.64 -40.65 -19.96
CA ASN A 282 -32.99 -40.29 -20.40
C ASN A 282 -33.39 -41.07 -21.67
N ILE A 283 -32.47 -41.22 -22.63
CA ILE A 283 -32.71 -42.01 -23.85
C ILE A 283 -32.93 -43.49 -23.50
N ASP A 284 -32.10 -44.06 -22.62
CA ASP A 284 -32.25 -45.44 -22.17
C ASP A 284 -33.58 -45.68 -21.44
N ASN A 285 -33.99 -44.75 -20.59
CA ASN A 285 -35.28 -44.84 -19.88
C ASN A 285 -36.47 -44.70 -20.83
N ALA A 286 -36.39 -43.82 -21.83
CA ALA A 286 -37.42 -43.70 -22.87
C ALA A 286 -37.55 -45.01 -23.67
N ASN A 287 -36.44 -45.58 -24.12
CA ASN A 287 -36.40 -46.86 -24.83
C ASN A 287 -36.98 -48.01 -23.99
N LYS A 288 -36.68 -48.06 -22.69
CA LYS A 288 -37.26 -49.07 -21.77
C LYS A 288 -38.76 -48.88 -21.59
N ASN A 289 -39.21 -47.64 -21.44
CA ASN A 289 -40.63 -47.31 -21.30
C ASN A 289 -41.41 -47.71 -22.57
N GLU A 290 -40.90 -47.40 -23.76
CA GLU A 290 -41.51 -47.83 -25.04
C GLU A 290 -41.61 -49.36 -25.15
N ARG A 291 -40.56 -50.09 -24.77
CA ARG A 291 -40.57 -51.56 -24.75
C ARG A 291 -41.65 -52.12 -23.81
N ILE A 292 -41.74 -51.59 -22.59
CA ILE A 292 -42.74 -52.03 -21.62
C ILE A 292 -44.16 -51.72 -22.13
N GLN A 293 -44.39 -50.53 -22.68
CA GLN A 293 -45.69 -50.16 -23.27
C GLN A 293 -46.07 -51.04 -24.46
N HIS A 294 -45.11 -51.40 -25.31
CA HIS A 294 -45.35 -52.32 -26.43
C HIS A 294 -45.76 -53.72 -25.94
N ILE A 295 -45.09 -54.26 -24.91
CA ILE A 295 -45.46 -55.54 -24.28
C ILE A 295 -46.87 -55.44 -23.69
N PHE A 296 -47.19 -54.34 -23.02
CA PHE A 296 -48.50 -54.08 -22.41
C PHE A 296 -49.64 -54.07 -23.44
N LYS A 297 -49.39 -53.55 -24.65
CA LYS A 297 -50.39 -53.44 -25.72
C LYS A 297 -50.57 -54.74 -26.52
N ASN A 298 -49.52 -55.52 -26.70
CA ASN A 298 -49.51 -56.62 -27.68
C ASN A 298 -49.64 -58.02 -27.06
N ASN A 299 -49.48 -58.17 -25.74
CA ASN A 299 -49.59 -59.46 -25.07
C ASN A 299 -50.80 -59.54 -24.14
N LYS A 300 -51.48 -60.69 -24.12
CA LYS A 300 -52.40 -61.05 -23.02
C LYS A 300 -51.56 -61.46 -21.82
N LEU A 301 -51.33 -60.51 -20.92
CA LEU A 301 -50.60 -60.72 -19.68
C LEU A 301 -51.52 -61.27 -18.61
N ASP A 302 -50.99 -62.11 -17.72
CA ASP A 302 -51.72 -62.49 -16.52
C ASP A 302 -51.75 -61.36 -15.47
N SER A 303 -52.57 -61.51 -14.43
CA SER A 303 -52.72 -60.48 -13.40
C SER A 303 -51.44 -60.19 -12.60
N ASN A 304 -50.50 -61.11 -12.51
CA ASN A 304 -49.24 -60.92 -11.79
C ASN A 304 -48.21 -60.22 -12.69
N GLU A 305 -48.08 -60.63 -13.95
CA GLU A 305 -47.23 -59.99 -14.95
C GLU A 305 -47.64 -58.52 -15.19
N GLN A 306 -48.95 -58.26 -15.18
CA GLN A 306 -49.49 -56.91 -15.30
C GLN A 306 -49.10 -56.02 -14.11
N LYS A 307 -49.19 -56.53 -12.88
CA LYS A 307 -48.74 -55.82 -11.66
C LYS A 307 -47.23 -55.59 -11.64
N GLU A 308 -46.44 -56.56 -12.11
CA GLU A 308 -44.99 -56.44 -12.17
C GLU A 308 -44.57 -55.35 -13.16
N MET A 309 -45.19 -55.32 -14.35
CA MET A 309 -44.92 -54.27 -15.33
C MET A 309 -45.40 -52.88 -14.89
N GLU A 310 -46.56 -52.77 -14.23
CA GLU A 310 -47.01 -51.49 -13.64
C GLU A 310 -46.03 -50.97 -12.58
N SER A 311 -45.47 -51.88 -11.77
CA SER A 311 -44.42 -51.55 -10.80
C SER A 311 -43.13 -51.09 -11.49
N GLN A 312 -42.70 -51.75 -12.56
CA GLN A 312 -41.53 -51.33 -13.35
C GLN A 312 -41.75 -49.97 -14.02
N LEU A 313 -42.94 -49.72 -14.58
CA LEU A 313 -43.29 -48.44 -15.20
C LEU A 313 -43.29 -47.31 -14.17
N SER A 314 -43.84 -47.57 -12.97
CA SER A 314 -43.82 -46.62 -11.85
C SER A 314 -42.39 -46.28 -11.41
N ARG A 315 -41.48 -47.27 -11.39
CA ARG A 315 -40.05 -47.02 -11.09
C ARG A 315 -39.37 -46.18 -12.16
N LEU A 316 -39.64 -46.44 -13.44
CA LEU A 316 -39.08 -45.65 -14.54
C LEU A 316 -39.59 -44.21 -14.52
N LEU A 317 -40.88 -43.99 -14.22
CA LEU A 317 -41.44 -42.65 -14.05
C LEU A 317 -40.79 -41.89 -12.89
N LEU A 318 -40.56 -42.57 -11.76
CA LEU A 318 -39.84 -41.98 -10.63
C LEU A 318 -38.41 -41.57 -11.04
N GLN A 319 -37.67 -42.46 -11.71
CA GLN A 319 -36.31 -42.17 -12.21
C GLN A 319 -36.30 -41.00 -13.20
N GLN A 320 -37.31 -40.91 -14.07
CA GLN A 320 -37.44 -39.80 -15.02
C GLN A 320 -37.67 -38.47 -14.30
N THR A 321 -38.52 -38.47 -13.26
CA THR A 321 -38.77 -37.28 -12.43
C THR A 321 -37.50 -36.85 -11.67
N GLU A 322 -36.74 -37.79 -11.13
CA GLU A 322 -35.46 -37.52 -10.46
C GLU A 322 -34.42 -36.92 -11.43
N LEU A 323 -34.32 -37.46 -12.65
CA LEU A 323 -33.44 -36.94 -13.70
C LEU A 323 -33.84 -35.53 -14.16
N GLU A 324 -35.15 -35.26 -14.28
CA GLU A 324 -35.65 -33.91 -14.60
C GLU A 324 -35.29 -32.90 -13.51
N GLN A 325 -35.43 -33.28 -12.23
CA GLN A 325 -35.02 -32.44 -11.11
C GLN A 325 -33.51 -32.20 -11.09
N GLU A 326 -32.69 -33.22 -11.36
CA GLU A 326 -31.24 -33.09 -11.47
C GLU A 326 -30.85 -32.16 -12.63
N ASN A 327 -31.47 -32.31 -13.80
CA ASN A 327 -31.25 -31.43 -14.95
C ASN A 327 -31.62 -29.97 -14.66
N ALA A 328 -32.68 -29.73 -13.90
CA ALA A 328 -33.04 -28.37 -13.47
C ALA A 328 -31.95 -27.76 -12.56
N MET A 329 -31.41 -28.54 -11.61
CA MET A 329 -30.30 -28.10 -10.75
C MET A 329 -29.01 -27.83 -11.55
N LEU A 330 -28.70 -28.66 -12.53
CA LEU A 330 -27.54 -28.47 -13.42
C LEU A 330 -27.64 -27.15 -14.21
N ARG A 331 -28.84 -26.83 -14.73
CA ARG A 331 -29.09 -25.56 -15.45
C ARG A 331 -28.85 -24.34 -14.57
N GLU A 332 -29.32 -24.36 -13.32
CA GLU A 332 -29.07 -23.26 -12.39
C GLU A 332 -27.58 -23.14 -12.06
N ARG A 333 -26.90 -24.27 -11.84
CA ARG A 333 -25.46 -24.28 -11.58
C ARG A 333 -24.64 -23.74 -12.76
N ARG A 334 -25.07 -24.02 -13.99
CA ARG A 334 -24.46 -23.48 -15.21
C ARG A 334 -24.62 -21.96 -15.33
N LYS A 335 -25.78 -21.42 -14.95
CA LYS A 335 -25.99 -19.96 -14.92
C LYS A 335 -25.05 -19.30 -13.91
N GLU A 336 -24.94 -19.87 -12.72
CA GLU A 336 -24.02 -19.36 -11.68
C GLU A 336 -22.56 -19.42 -12.13
N LEU A 337 -22.14 -20.53 -12.74
CA LEU A 337 -20.79 -20.67 -13.29
C LEU A 337 -20.51 -19.63 -14.40
N SER A 338 -21.49 -19.39 -15.27
CA SER A 338 -21.38 -18.35 -16.31
C SER A 338 -21.20 -16.96 -15.71
N LYS A 339 -21.88 -16.65 -14.59
CA LYS A 339 -21.72 -15.39 -13.88
C LYS A 339 -20.33 -15.27 -13.27
N GLN A 340 -19.85 -16.30 -12.58
CA GLN A 340 -18.50 -16.34 -11.99
C GLN A 340 -17.40 -16.16 -13.04
N LYS A 341 -17.54 -16.80 -14.21
CA LYS A 341 -16.61 -16.60 -15.34
C LYS A 341 -16.62 -15.18 -15.88
N ALA A 342 -17.78 -14.54 -15.98
CA ALA A 342 -17.88 -13.15 -16.42
C ALA A 342 -17.22 -12.18 -15.42
N GLU A 343 -17.43 -12.42 -14.12
CA GLU A 343 -16.77 -11.66 -13.04
C GLU A 343 -15.25 -11.85 -13.07
N LEU A 344 -14.77 -13.09 -13.24
CA LEU A 344 -13.34 -13.38 -13.37
C LEU A 344 -12.74 -12.69 -14.60
N LYS A 345 -13.42 -12.74 -15.75
CA LYS A 345 -12.97 -12.04 -16.96
C LYS A 345 -12.81 -10.54 -16.73
N THR A 346 -13.78 -9.92 -16.07
CA THR A 346 -13.73 -8.50 -15.70
C THR A 346 -12.52 -8.19 -14.80
N ARG A 347 -12.22 -9.07 -13.83
CA ARG A 347 -11.05 -8.91 -12.95
C ARG A 347 -9.72 -9.07 -13.70
N ILE A 348 -9.64 -9.99 -14.64
CA ILE A 348 -8.46 -10.16 -15.51
C ILE A 348 -8.24 -8.91 -16.38
N GLU A 349 -9.31 -8.36 -16.95
CA GLU A 349 -9.25 -7.11 -17.73
C GLU A 349 -8.74 -5.95 -16.86
N GLN A 350 -9.31 -5.77 -15.66
CA GLN A 350 -8.83 -4.75 -14.70
C GLN A 350 -7.37 -4.95 -14.31
N PHE A 351 -6.94 -6.20 -14.10
CA PHE A 351 -5.55 -6.49 -13.78
C PHE A 351 -4.61 -6.10 -14.92
N ASN A 352 -5.00 -6.33 -16.17
CA ASN A 352 -4.21 -5.94 -17.35
C ASN A 352 -4.12 -4.41 -17.52
N GLU A 353 -5.13 -3.65 -17.08
CA GLU A 353 -5.10 -2.18 -17.11
C GLU A 353 -4.16 -1.57 -16.06
N ILE A 354 -3.98 -2.25 -14.92
CA ILE A 354 -3.22 -1.75 -13.76
C ILE A 354 -1.78 -2.30 -13.73
N SER A 355 -1.53 -3.38 -14.47
CA SER A 355 -0.21 -4.04 -14.58
C SER A 355 0.76 -3.26 -15.44
#